data_AF-A0AA96RMM5-F1
#
_entry.id   AF-A0AA96RMM5-F1
#
_cell.length_a   1.000
_cell.length_b   1.000
_cell.length_c   1.000
_cell.angle_alpha   90.00
_cell.angle_beta   90.00
_cell.angle_gamma   90.00
#
_symmetry.space_group_name_H-M   'P 1'
#
loop_
_entity.id
_entity.type
_entity.pdbx_description
1 polymer ?
#
loop_
_entity_poly.entity_id
_entity_poly.type
_entity_poly.pdbx_seq_one_letter_code
_entity_poly.pdbx_strand_id
1 'polypeptide(L)'
;MAIGDYQFILYPIGNSPILTEDGMEFVGPNYFNFVQAVKELEKLRYMKNDPTLKSWNSFDDACYFVYNDGKYKVEIELNTGTIAEEAEMISVRTNIYKVEGNVTEALHICRILCDSLNLCCWGMKLRKIVNLNDIQDVNATINNFNKLRNKY
;
A
#
# COMPACT_ATOMS: atom_id res chain seq x y z
N MET A 1 0.08 -15.64 4.68
CA MET A 1 0.89 -14.84 3.72
C MET A 1 1.76 -15.79 2.94
N ALA A 2 1.63 -15.79 1.61
CA ALA A 2 2.53 -16.56 0.77
C ALA A 2 3.94 -15.93 0.83
N ILE A 3 4.95 -16.74 0.56
CA ILE A 3 6.37 -16.41 0.78
C ILE A 3 6.89 -15.26 -0.11
N GLY A 4 6.09 -14.80 -1.09
CA GLY A 4 6.40 -13.68 -2.00
C GLY A 4 5.63 -12.38 -1.77
N ASP A 5 4.71 -12.32 -0.78
CA ASP A 5 3.88 -11.14 -0.57
C ASP A 5 4.67 -10.07 0.20
N TYR A 6 5.03 -8.98 -0.50
CA TYR A 6 5.53 -7.76 0.13
C TYR A 6 4.34 -6.83 0.43
N GLN A 7 4.29 -6.28 1.63
CA GLN A 7 3.22 -5.39 2.05
C GLN A 7 3.81 -4.11 2.61
N PHE A 8 3.26 -3.01 2.14
CA PHE A 8 3.50 -1.68 2.68
C PHE A 8 2.22 -1.20 3.37
N ILE A 9 2.37 -0.62 4.55
CA ILE A 9 1.27 0.07 5.23
C ILE A 9 1.55 1.56 5.15
N LEU A 10 0.61 2.32 4.59
CA LEU A 10 0.65 3.77 4.62
C LEU A 10 -0.25 4.26 5.74
N TYR A 11 0.28 5.18 6.54
CA TYR A 11 -0.43 5.71 7.70
C TYR A 11 -0.11 7.20 7.85
N PRO A 12 -1.01 8.01 8.43
CA PRO A 12 -0.82 9.45 8.56
C PRO A 12 0.47 9.83 9.31
N ILE A 13 1.17 10.86 8.82
CA ILE A 13 2.29 11.46 9.56
C ILE A 13 1.80 11.93 10.93
N GLY A 14 2.58 11.66 11.97
CA GLY A 14 2.24 11.96 13.36
C GLY A 14 1.59 10.80 14.11
N ASN A 15 1.14 9.76 13.42
CA ASN A 15 0.81 8.48 14.05
C ASN A 15 2.08 7.63 14.25
N SER A 16 2.02 6.67 15.16
CA SER A 16 3.16 5.84 15.55
C SER A 16 2.89 4.35 15.30
N PRO A 17 3.83 3.61 14.69
CA PRO A 17 3.76 2.17 14.61
C PRO A 17 3.99 1.52 16.00
N ILE A 18 3.06 0.70 16.46
CA ILE A 18 3.12 -0.03 17.73
C ILE A 18 2.93 -1.52 17.47
N LEU A 19 3.84 -2.34 17.98
CA LEU A 19 3.69 -3.79 17.96
C LEU A 19 2.84 -4.22 19.17
N THR A 20 1.69 -4.84 18.90
CA THR A 20 0.75 -5.38 19.89
C THR A 20 0.69 -6.91 19.80
N GLU A 21 -0.10 -7.54 20.68
CA GLU A 21 -0.31 -8.99 20.68
C GLU A 21 -1.05 -9.46 19.40
N ASP A 22 -1.89 -8.60 18.83
CA ASP A 22 -2.70 -8.87 17.64
C ASP A 22 -1.98 -8.52 16.33
N GLY A 23 -0.87 -7.78 16.40
CA GLY A 23 -0.06 -7.46 15.22
C GLY A 23 0.57 -6.08 15.27
N MET A 24 0.71 -5.46 14.10
CA MET A 24 1.22 -4.09 14.00
C MET A 24 0.05 -3.12 13.89
N GLU A 25 0.00 -2.17 14.81
CA GLU A 25 -0.99 -1.09 14.85
C GLU A 25 -0.32 0.26 14.54
N PHE A 26 -1.10 1.22 14.04
CA PHE A 26 -0.61 2.56 13.69
C PHE A 26 -1.47 3.58 14.45
N VAL A 27 -1.03 3.91 15.67
CA VAL A 27 -1.82 4.64 16.65
C VAL A 27 -1.51 6.13 16.61
N GLY A 28 -2.55 6.96 16.53
CA GLY A 28 -2.45 8.40 16.64
C GLY A 28 -3.75 9.10 16.24
N PRO A 29 -3.84 10.42 16.41
CA PRO A 29 -5.07 11.17 16.20
C PRO A 29 -5.29 11.59 14.75
N ASN A 30 -4.36 11.28 13.84
CA ASN A 30 -4.40 11.76 12.47
C ASN A 30 -5.06 10.74 11.55
N TYR A 31 -5.80 11.24 10.58
CA TYR A 31 -6.51 10.49 9.54
C TYR A 31 -6.18 11.11 8.17
N PHE A 32 -6.44 10.37 7.10
CA PHE A 32 -6.39 10.92 5.74
C PHE A 32 -7.77 10.88 5.09
N ASN A 33 -7.97 11.75 4.09
CA ASN A 33 -9.22 11.83 3.36
C ASN A 33 -9.34 10.65 2.38
N PHE A 34 -10.33 9.79 2.59
CA PHE A 34 -10.55 8.60 1.77
C PHE A 34 -10.83 8.96 0.30
N VAL A 35 -11.72 9.93 0.06
CA VAL A 35 -12.11 10.37 -1.29
C VAL A 35 -10.90 10.90 -2.06
N GLN A 36 -9.99 11.59 -1.39
CA GLN A 36 -8.74 12.05 -1.99
C GLN A 36 -7.85 10.85 -2.37
N ALA A 37 -7.74 9.84 -1.53
CA ALA A 37 -6.97 8.63 -1.84
C ALA A 37 -7.52 7.91 -3.09
N VAL A 38 -8.84 7.78 -3.18
CA VAL A 38 -9.51 7.21 -4.36
C VAL A 38 -9.17 8.03 -5.61
N LYS A 39 -9.30 9.37 -5.55
CA LYS A 39 -8.96 10.26 -6.68
C LYS A 39 -7.50 10.15 -7.12
N GLU A 40 -6.56 9.95 -6.20
CA GLU A 40 -5.16 9.73 -6.58
C GLU A 40 -4.95 8.37 -7.27
N LEU A 41 -5.65 7.33 -6.82
CA LEU A 41 -5.62 6.02 -7.47
C LEU A 41 -6.25 6.05 -8.87
N GLU A 42 -7.33 6.79 -9.08
CA GLU A 42 -7.98 6.95 -10.40
C GLU A 42 -7.05 7.55 -11.47
N LYS A 43 -6.11 8.41 -11.06
CA LYS A 43 -5.15 9.04 -11.98
C LYS A 43 -4.11 8.06 -12.52
N LEU A 44 -3.94 6.91 -11.86
CA LEU A 44 -2.95 5.92 -12.25
C LEU A 44 -3.43 5.11 -13.46
N ARG A 45 -2.63 5.17 -14.53
CA ARG A 45 -2.83 4.30 -15.69
C ARG A 45 -2.79 2.85 -15.22
N TYR A 46 -3.75 2.03 -15.68
CA TYR A 46 -3.90 0.62 -15.32
C TYR A 46 -4.44 0.32 -13.92
N MET A 47 -4.84 1.34 -13.16
CA MET A 47 -5.63 1.14 -11.94
C MET A 47 -7.08 0.80 -12.29
N LYS A 48 -7.65 -0.17 -11.58
CA LYS A 48 -9.06 -0.51 -11.64
C LYS A 48 -9.58 -0.76 -10.23
N ASN A 49 -10.84 -0.41 -9.95
CA ASN A 49 -11.52 -1.02 -8.82
C ASN A 49 -11.77 -2.50 -9.17
N ASP A 50 -11.56 -3.40 -8.21
CA ASP A 50 -11.92 -4.81 -8.40
C ASP A 50 -13.23 -5.09 -7.65
N PRO A 51 -14.40 -4.97 -8.31
CA PRO A 51 -15.70 -5.25 -7.68
C PRO A 51 -15.91 -6.74 -7.40
N THR A 52 -14.98 -7.64 -7.79
CA THR A 52 -15.16 -9.09 -7.62
C THR A 52 -14.77 -9.61 -6.24
N LEU A 53 -14.15 -8.77 -5.39
CA LEU A 53 -13.72 -9.16 -4.04
C LEU A 53 -14.74 -8.91 -2.92
N LYS A 54 -15.86 -8.23 -3.23
CA LYS A 54 -17.13 -8.18 -2.48
C LYS A 54 -18.10 -7.29 -3.26
N SER A 55 -19.39 -7.52 -3.10
CA SER A 55 -20.50 -6.80 -3.75
C SER A 55 -20.49 -5.29 -3.51
N TRP A 56 -19.74 -4.52 -4.32
CA TRP A 56 -19.71 -3.05 -4.25
C TRP A 56 -20.20 -2.46 -5.57
N ASN A 57 -21.15 -1.54 -5.48
CA ASN A 57 -21.95 -1.06 -6.61
C ASN A 57 -21.39 0.20 -7.30
N SER A 58 -20.29 0.80 -6.80
CA SER A 58 -19.65 1.98 -7.40
C SER A 58 -18.12 2.00 -7.14
N PHE A 59 -17.37 2.80 -7.90
CA PHE A 59 -15.92 2.99 -7.70
C PHE A 59 -15.62 3.73 -6.39
N ASP A 60 -16.51 4.63 -5.98
CA ASP A 60 -16.42 5.46 -4.77
C ASP A 60 -16.62 4.65 -3.47
N ASP A 61 -17.34 3.52 -3.54
CA ASP A 61 -17.56 2.63 -2.39
C ASP A 61 -16.52 1.50 -2.30
N ALA A 62 -15.53 1.46 -3.20
CA ALA A 62 -14.57 0.39 -3.24
C ALA A 62 -13.41 0.64 -2.27
N CYS A 63 -13.26 -0.22 -1.26
CA CYS A 63 -12.05 -0.27 -0.44
C CYS A 63 -10.91 -1.07 -1.09
N TYR A 64 -11.13 -1.64 -2.28
CA TYR A 64 -10.18 -2.54 -2.95
C TYR A 64 -9.91 -2.12 -4.39
N PHE A 65 -8.64 -1.88 -4.68
CA PHE A 65 -8.15 -1.48 -6.00
C PHE A 65 -7.05 -2.43 -6.47
N VAL A 66 -6.93 -2.54 -7.79
CA VAL A 66 -5.94 -3.37 -8.44
C VAL A 66 -5.28 -2.58 -9.56
N TYR A 67 -3.96 -2.38 -9.43
CA TYR A 67 -3.12 -2.01 -10.57
C TYR A 67 -2.79 -3.27 -11.37
N ASN A 68 -3.01 -3.25 -12.69
CA ASN A 68 -2.62 -4.35 -13.57
C ASN A 68 -2.27 -3.87 -14.99
N ASP A 69 -0.97 -3.82 -15.30
CA ASP A 69 -0.44 -3.45 -16.62
C ASP A 69 -0.26 -4.64 -17.59
N GLY A 70 -0.70 -5.84 -17.20
CA GLY A 70 -0.53 -7.09 -17.94
C GLY A 70 0.77 -7.83 -17.62
N LYS A 71 1.74 -7.17 -16.98
CA LYS A 71 2.98 -7.79 -16.48
C LYS A 71 2.98 -7.89 -14.94
N TYR A 72 2.44 -6.89 -14.25
CA TYR A 72 2.46 -6.75 -12.80
C TYR A 72 1.07 -6.52 -12.23
N LYS A 73 0.81 -7.07 -11.04
CA LYS A 73 -0.40 -6.84 -10.26
C LYS A 73 -0.05 -6.29 -8.88
N VAL A 74 -0.66 -5.18 -8.47
CA VAL A 74 -0.59 -4.63 -7.10
C VAL A 74 -2.01 -4.48 -6.58
N GLU A 75 -2.27 -5.01 -5.39
CA GLU A 75 -3.56 -4.93 -4.71
C GLU A 75 -3.48 -3.83 -3.64
N ILE A 76 -4.42 -2.90 -3.64
CA ILE A 76 -4.48 -1.81 -2.67
C ILE A 76 -5.79 -1.94 -1.91
N GLU A 77 -5.70 -1.98 -0.59
CA GLU A 77 -6.82 -1.99 0.32
C GLU A 77 -6.81 -0.68 1.12
N LEU A 78 -7.84 0.14 0.95
CA LEU A 78 -8.08 1.34 1.76
C LEU A 78 -8.96 0.94 2.95
N ASN A 79 -8.46 1.05 4.18
CA ASN A 79 -9.31 0.79 5.35
C ASN A 79 -10.05 2.07 5.73
N THR A 80 -11.35 2.10 5.50
CA THR A 80 -12.23 3.18 5.97
C THR A 80 -12.36 3.09 7.49
N GLY A 81 -12.10 4.19 8.20
CA GLY A 81 -12.53 4.34 9.58
C GLY A 81 -14.06 4.46 9.65
N THR A 82 -14.63 4.37 10.85
CA THR A 82 -16.08 4.41 11.13
C THR A 82 -16.77 5.74 10.81
N ILE A 83 -16.08 6.69 10.18
CA ILE A 83 -16.63 7.99 9.76
C ILE A 83 -16.42 8.07 8.26
N ALA A 84 -17.51 8.21 7.51
CA ALA A 84 -17.63 7.98 6.07
C ALA A 84 -16.71 8.79 5.13
N GLU A 85 -15.73 9.54 5.65
CA GLU A 85 -14.78 10.35 4.88
C GLU A 85 -13.31 10.25 5.37
N GLU A 86 -13.06 9.64 6.53
CA GLU A 86 -11.74 9.58 7.19
C GLU A 86 -11.24 8.13 7.35
N ALA A 87 -9.98 7.91 7.01
CA ALA A 87 -9.34 6.60 7.04
C ALA A 87 -8.04 6.61 7.86
N GLU A 88 -7.80 5.51 8.59
CA GLU A 88 -6.67 5.37 9.52
C GLU A 88 -5.41 4.84 8.83
N MET A 89 -5.57 3.95 7.84
CA MET A 89 -4.44 3.37 7.12
C MET A 89 -4.82 2.90 5.70
N ILE A 90 -3.81 2.82 4.84
CA ILE A 90 -3.86 2.16 3.54
C ILE A 90 -2.95 0.94 3.60
N SER A 91 -3.49 -0.23 3.28
CA SER A 91 -2.70 -1.44 3.10
C SER A 91 -2.42 -1.67 1.62
N VAL A 92 -1.17 -1.45 1.19
CA VAL A 92 -0.72 -1.77 -0.17
C VAL A 92 -0.09 -3.17 -0.15
N ARG A 93 -0.77 -4.15 -0.73
CA ARG A 93 -0.32 -5.54 -0.82
C ARG A 93 0.08 -5.88 -2.24
N THR A 94 1.31 -6.32 -2.44
CA THR A 94 1.69 -6.86 -3.74
C THR A 94 1.34 -8.34 -3.79
N ASN A 95 0.35 -8.72 -4.61
CA ASN A 95 0.13 -10.11 -4.96
C ASN A 95 0.80 -10.36 -6.32
N ILE A 96 2.04 -10.81 -6.28
CA ILE A 96 2.90 -10.88 -7.45
C ILE A 96 2.56 -12.16 -8.23
N TYR A 97 1.66 -12.04 -9.20
CA TYR A 97 1.48 -13.07 -10.22
C TYR A 97 2.42 -12.82 -11.40
N LYS A 98 3.29 -13.81 -11.66
CA LYS A 98 4.26 -13.96 -12.77
C LYS A 98 5.62 -13.27 -12.64
N VAL A 99 6.55 -13.88 -13.39
CA VAL A 99 8.01 -13.79 -13.38
C VAL A 99 8.48 -12.32 -13.51
N GLU A 100 9.35 -11.92 -12.58
CA GLU A 100 9.93 -10.56 -12.40
C GLU A 100 9.10 -9.53 -11.62
N GLY A 101 8.47 -9.93 -10.51
CA GLY A 101 7.80 -9.01 -9.59
C GLY A 101 8.59 -7.73 -9.32
N ASN A 102 7.98 -6.58 -9.58
CA ASN A 102 8.63 -5.31 -9.36
C ASN A 102 7.96 -4.57 -8.21
N VAL A 103 8.49 -4.78 -7.01
CA VAL A 103 8.21 -3.96 -5.82
C VAL A 103 8.35 -2.45 -6.10
N THR A 104 9.03 -2.05 -7.18
CA THR A 104 9.07 -0.67 -7.68
C THR A 104 7.69 -0.10 -8.00
N GLU A 105 6.78 -0.85 -8.63
CA GLU A 105 5.44 -0.30 -8.93
C GLU A 105 4.65 -0.06 -7.64
N ALA A 106 4.79 -0.96 -6.67
CA ALA A 106 4.19 -0.77 -5.35
C ALA A 106 4.79 0.44 -4.63
N LEU A 107 6.11 0.62 -4.66
CA LEU A 107 6.79 1.78 -4.09
C LEU A 107 6.42 3.08 -4.81
N HIS A 108 6.20 3.03 -6.12
CA HIS A 108 5.72 4.16 -6.92
C HIS A 108 4.31 4.59 -6.51
N ILE A 109 3.39 3.63 -6.39
CA ILE A 109 2.03 3.87 -5.88
C ILE A 109 2.08 4.40 -4.45
N CYS A 110 2.91 3.81 -3.57
CA CYS A 110 3.10 4.29 -2.21
C CYS A 110 3.58 5.74 -2.20
N ARG A 111 4.50 6.11 -3.10
CA ARG A 111 5.04 7.48 -3.17
C ARG A 111 3.96 8.48 -3.54
N ILE A 112 3.16 8.18 -4.56
CA ILE A 112 2.06 9.05 -5.00
C ILE A 112 1.07 9.28 -3.85
N LEU A 113 0.69 8.21 -3.15
CA LEU A 113 -0.23 8.30 -2.03
C LEU A 113 0.38 9.04 -0.84
N CYS A 114 1.63 8.74 -0.47
CA CYS A 114 2.34 9.42 0.61
C CYS A 114 2.49 10.93 0.36
N ASP A 115 2.89 11.32 -0.85
CA ASP A 115 3.10 12.73 -1.21
C ASP A 115 1.76 13.49 -1.24
N SER A 116 0.68 12.86 -1.70
CA SER A 116 -0.62 13.51 -1.86
C SER A 116 -1.43 13.59 -0.56
N LEU A 117 -1.28 12.60 0.32
CA LEU A 117 -2.10 12.42 1.53
C LEU A 117 -1.32 12.65 2.83
N ASN A 118 -0.05 13.06 2.74
CA ASN A 118 0.83 13.28 3.88
C ASN A 118 0.97 12.04 4.78
N LEU A 119 1.36 10.91 4.17
CA LEU A 119 1.48 9.61 4.83
C LEU A 119 2.94 9.17 4.98
N CYS A 120 3.21 8.37 6.00
CA CYS A 120 4.39 7.54 6.13
C CYS A 120 4.21 6.21 5.38
N CYS A 121 5.31 5.60 4.93
CA CYS A 121 5.32 4.26 4.34
C CYS A 121 6.07 3.28 5.24
N TRP A 122 5.38 2.25 5.74
CA TRP A 122 5.97 1.19 6.56
C TRP A 122 6.16 -0.10 5.77
N GLY A 123 7.39 -0.61 5.70
CA GLY A 123 7.67 -1.91 5.09
C GLY A 123 7.48 -3.04 6.10
N MET A 124 6.43 -3.86 5.96
CA MET A 124 6.11 -4.93 6.92
C MET A 124 7.24 -5.96 7.07
N LYS A 125 7.94 -6.29 5.97
CA LYS A 125 9.08 -7.22 5.99
C LYS A 125 10.36 -6.57 6.56
N LEU A 126 10.56 -5.27 6.34
CA LEU A 126 11.73 -4.54 6.84
C LEU A 126 11.57 -4.11 8.30
N ARG A 127 10.33 -4.02 8.78
CA ARG A 127 9.96 -3.48 10.10
C ARG A 127 10.55 -2.10 10.35
N LYS A 128 10.48 -1.24 9.33
CA LYS A 128 10.90 0.16 9.40
C LYS A 128 10.09 1.02 8.45
N ILE A 129 10.15 2.33 8.69
CA ILE A 129 9.72 3.34 7.73
C ILE A 129 10.66 3.27 6.51
N VAL A 130 10.06 3.27 5.32
CA VAL A 130 10.78 3.39 4.04
C VAL A 130 10.69 4.84 3.59
N ASN A 131 11.83 5.50 3.50
CA ASN A 131 11.89 6.86 2.98
C ASN A 131 11.81 6.82 1.44
N LEU A 132 10.61 7.06 0.90
CA LEU A 132 10.33 7.02 -0.54
C LEU A 132 11.01 8.15 -1.33
N ASN A 133 11.52 9.18 -0.63
CA ASN A 133 12.28 10.28 -1.22
C ASN A 133 13.80 10.05 -1.16
N ASP A 134 14.27 9.05 -0.41
CA ASP A 134 15.67 8.63 -0.38
C ASP A 134 15.90 7.46 -1.34
N ILE A 135 16.62 7.73 -2.44
CA ILE A 135 16.91 6.73 -3.46
C ILE A 135 17.71 5.54 -2.92
N GLN A 136 18.54 5.74 -1.88
CA GLN A 136 19.28 4.65 -1.27
C GLN A 136 18.35 3.72 -0.50
N ASP A 137 17.36 4.25 0.21
CA ASP A 137 16.40 3.46 0.97
C ASP A 137 15.41 2.71 0.06
N VAL A 138 14.98 3.35 -1.03
CA VAL A 138 14.21 2.70 -2.11
C VAL A 138 14.99 1.52 -2.70
N ASN A 139 16.26 1.75 -3.09
CA ASN A 139 17.11 0.70 -3.63
C ASN A 139 17.38 -0.43 -2.62
N ALA A 140 17.57 -0.10 -1.34
CA ALA A 140 17.73 -1.09 -0.29
C ALA A 140 16.48 -1.96 -0.13
N THR A 141 15.28 -1.36 -0.24
CA THR A 141 13.99 -2.06 -0.18
C THR A 141 13.82 -3.00 -1.36
N ILE A 142 14.12 -2.55 -2.58
CA ILE A 142 14.09 -3.38 -3.80
C ILE A 142 15.07 -4.56 -3.67
N ASN A 143 16.29 -4.30 -3.20
CA ASN A 143 17.30 -5.33 -3.02
C ASN A 143 16.91 -6.35 -1.94
N ASN A 144 16.29 -5.90 -0.85
CA ASN A 144 15.77 -6.80 0.18
C ASN A 144 14.70 -7.74 -0.39
N PHE A 145 13.75 -7.17 -1.15
CA PHE A 145 12.73 -7.95 -1.84
C PHE A 145 13.35 -9.00 -2.78
N ASN A 146 14.30 -8.61 -3.63
CA ASN A 146 14.98 -9.52 -4.55
C ASN A 146 15.73 -10.64 -3.83
N LYS A 147 16.38 -10.35 -2.69
CA LYS A 147 17.05 -11.36 -1.86
C LYS A 147 16.07 -12.36 -1.26
N LEU A 148 14.90 -11.90 -0.81
CA LEU A 148 13.87 -12.80 -0.27
C LEU A 148 13.29 -13.70 -1.36
N ARG A 149 13.12 -13.17 -2.58
CA ARG A 149 12.67 -13.94 -3.73
C ARG A 149 13.66 -15.02 -4.15
N ASN A 150 14.95 -14.73 -4.17
CA ASN A 150 16.00 -15.64 -4.65
C ASN A 150 16.52 -16.64 -3.59
N LYS A 151 15.96 -16.65 -2.37
CA LYS A 151 16.29 -17.65 -1.35
C LYS A 151 15.58 -19.00 -1.55
N TYR A 152 14.80 -19.10 -2.61
CA TYR A 152 14.00 -20.25 -3.01
C TYR A 152 14.05 -20.40 -4.54
#